data_AF-A0A962Z8C0-F1
#
_entry.id   AF-A0A962Z8C0-F1
#
_cell.length_a   1.000
_cell.length_b   1.000
_cell.length_c   1.000
_cell.angle_alpha   90.00
_cell.angle_beta   90.00
_cell.angle_gamma   90.00
#
_symmetry.space_group_name_H-M   'P 1'
#
loop_
_entity.id
_entity.type
_entity.pdbx_description
1 polymer ?
#
loop_
_entity_poly.entity_id
_entity_poly.type
_entity_poly.pdbx_seq_one_letter_code
_entity_poly.pdbx_strand_id
1 'polypeptide(L)' 'MTKNEAIPTVLPVYNRIDLVFERGEGAWLYTNDGRKFLDFASGIAVTGLGHAHPHLVETLQ' A
#
# COMPACT_ATOMS: atom_id res chain seq x y z
N MET A 1 -7.46 -24.27 -26.30
CA MET A 1 -6.24 -23.48 -26.05
C MET A 1 -6.17 -23.20 -24.56
N THR A 2 -5.49 -24.06 -23.83
CA THR A 2 -5.33 -24.02 -22.38
C THR A 2 -4.33 -22.93 -22.00
N LYS A 3 -4.80 -21.84 -21.39
CA LYS A 3 -3.89 -20.97 -20.63
C LYS A 3 -3.50 -21.75 -19.38
N ASN A 4 -2.25 -22.18 -19.34
CA ASN A 4 -1.62 -22.68 -18.12
C ASN A 4 -1.39 -21.45 -17.22
N GLU A 5 -2.45 -20.95 -16.57
CA GLU A 5 -2.30 -19.87 -15.59
C GLU A 5 -1.67 -20.49 -14.35
N ALA A 6 -0.43 -20.09 -14.06
CA ALA A 6 0.27 -20.50 -12.86
C ALA A 6 -0.63 -20.25 -11.64
N ILE A 7 -0.68 -21.22 -10.72
CA ILE A 7 -1.39 -21.04 -9.45
C ILE A 7 -0.78 -19.80 -8.77
N PRO A 8 -1.57 -18.75 -8.51
CA PRO A 8 -1.05 -17.55 -7.87
C PRO A 8 -0.51 -17.91 -6.48
N THR A 9 0.65 -17.36 -6.11
CA THR A 9 1.30 -17.60 -4.82
C THR A 9 0.42 -17.21 -3.62
N VAL A 10 -0.63 -16.42 -3.86
CA VAL A 10 -1.63 -16.00 -2.86
C VAL A 10 -3.02 -16.36 -3.37
N LEU A 11 -3.86 -16.89 -2.47
CA LEU A 11 -5.25 -17.19 -2.79
C LEU A 11 -6.01 -15.91 -3.20
N PRO A 12 -6.92 -15.99 -4.20
CA PRO A 12 -7.62 -14.83 -4.74
C PRO A 12 -8.80 -14.40 -3.84
N VAL A 13 -8.55 -14.13 -2.57
CA VAL A 13 -9.58 -13.77 -1.56
C VAL A 13 -9.81 -12.25 -1.44
N TYR A 14 -9.03 -11.44 -2.16
CA TYR A 14 -9.13 -9.98 -2.15
C TYR A 14 -9.37 -9.42 -3.54
N ASN A 15 -10.32 -8.50 -3.68
CA ASN A 15 -10.50 -7.69 -4.88
C ASN A 15 -9.56 -6.48 -4.84
N ARG A 16 -8.29 -6.68 -5.25
CA ARG A 16 -7.27 -5.63 -5.21
C ARG A 16 -7.46 -4.63 -6.35
N ILE A 17 -7.30 -3.34 -6.05
CA ILE A 17 -7.22 -2.30 -7.07
C ILE A 17 -5.89 -2.39 -7.82
N ASP A 18 -5.90 -2.06 -9.11
CA ASP A 18 -4.68 -1.97 -9.94
C ASP A 18 -3.99 -0.61 -9.69
N LEU A 19 -3.50 -0.42 -8.46
CA LEU A 19 -2.81 0.78 -8.01
C LEU A 19 -1.73 0.38 -7.02
N VAL A 20 -0.49 0.79 -7.29
CA VAL A 20 0.68 0.46 -6.46
C VAL A 20 1.34 1.73 -5.99
N PHE A 21 1.49 1.86 -4.67
CA PHE A 21 2.22 2.94 -4.03
C PHE A 21 3.65 2.49 -3.71
N GLU A 22 4.62 3.37 -3.91
CA GLU A 22 6.03 3.12 -3.57
C GLU A 22 6.44 3.78 -2.25
N ARG A 23 5.75 4.85 -1.83
CA ARG A 23 6.10 5.61 -0.63
C ARG A 23 4.85 6.23 0.00
N GLY A 24 4.87 6.34 1.33
CA GLY A 24 3.88 7.10 2.09
C GLY A 24 4.55 8.02 3.11
N GLU A 25 3.94 9.17 3.37
CA GLU A 25 4.43 10.16 4.35
C GLU A 25 3.24 10.94 4.93
N GLY A 26 3.00 10.80 6.24
CA GLY A 26 1.83 11.38 6.90
C GLY A 26 0.54 10.84 6.27
N ALA A 27 -0.34 11.74 5.81
CA ALA A 27 -1.59 11.37 5.13
C ALA A 27 -1.45 11.16 3.60
N TRP A 28 -0.23 11.21 3.06
CA TRP A 28 0.00 11.19 1.61
C TRP A 28 0.63 9.88 1.14
N LEU A 29 0.17 9.39 -0.02
CA LEU A 29 0.72 8.25 -0.74
C LEU A 29 1.24 8.67 -2.11
N TYR A 30 2.33 8.05 -2.54
CA TYR A 30 3.03 8.33 -3.78
C TYR A 30 3.16 7.06 -4.61
N THR A 31 2.77 7.12 -5.87
CA THR A 31 2.96 6.05 -6.85
C THR A 31 4.30 6.20 -7.56
N ASN A 32 4.79 5.12 -8.17
CA ASN A 32 6.02 5.09 -8.98
C ASN A 32 6.03 6.15 -10.10
N ASP A 33 4.88 6.39 -10.72
CA ASP A 33 4.72 7.38 -11.79
C ASP A 33 4.66 8.84 -11.28
N GLY A 34 4.91 9.07 -9.99
CA GLY A 34 5.00 10.40 -9.37
C GLY A 34 3.66 11.02 -8.96
N ARG A 35 2.53 10.33 -9.13
CA ARG A 35 1.23 10.84 -8.65
C ARG A 35 1.15 10.81 -7.13
N LYS A 36 0.47 11.81 -6.58
CA LYS A 36 0.26 12.00 -5.14
C LYS A 36 -1.23 11.86 -4.80
N PHE A 37 -1.53 11.03 -3.81
CA PHE A 37 -2.88 10.71 -3.35
C PHE A 37 -3.03 11.04 -1.86
N LEU A 38 -4.17 11.62 -1.49
CA LEU A 38 -4.55 11.79 -0.08
C LEU A 38 -5.20 10.50 0.42
N ASP A 39 -4.67 9.93 1.52
CA ASP A 39 -5.14 8.67 2.09
C ASP A 39 -6.33 8.87 3.04
N PHE A 40 -7.50 8.42 2.60
CA PHE A 40 -8.72 8.35 3.43
C PHE A 40 -9.03 6.93 3.94
N ALA A 41 -8.23 5.93 3.55
CA ALA A 41 -8.38 4.57 4.04
C ALA A 41 -7.57 4.35 5.33
N SER A 42 -6.45 5.06 5.49
CA SER A 42 -5.51 4.94 6.60
C SER A 42 -5.13 3.49 6.87
N GLY A 43 -4.91 2.72 5.80
CA GLY A 43 -4.59 1.29 5.90
C GLY A 43 -5.66 0.47 6.63
N ILE A 44 -6.95 0.70 6.38
CA ILE A 44 -8.06 0.13 7.16
C ILE A 44 -7.97 0.61 8.63
N ALA A 45 -7.84 1.94 8.80
CA ALA A 45 -7.68 2.62 10.09
C ALA A 45 -6.45 2.20 10.93
N VAL A 46 -5.45 1.54 10.35
CA VAL A 46 -4.21 1.14 11.02
C VAL A 46 -3.20 2.29 11.12
N THR A 47 -3.03 3.08 10.05
CA THR A 47 -2.03 4.15 9.99
C THR A 47 -2.52 5.46 10.60
N GLY A 48 -3.07 5.40 11.82
CA GLY A 48 -3.64 6.56 12.53
C GLY A 48 -2.63 7.68 12.84
N LEU A 49 -1.34 7.35 12.96
CA LEU A 49 -0.25 8.32 13.10
C LEU A 49 0.28 8.82 11.74
N GLY A 50 -0.32 8.38 10.64
CA GLY A 50 0.21 8.57 9.28
C GLY A 50 1.28 7.56 8.90
N HIS A 51 1.57 7.51 7.61
CA HIS A 51 2.59 6.66 7.02
C HIS A 51 3.99 7.15 7.42
N ALA A 52 4.87 6.20 7.77
CA ALA A 52 6.28 6.43 8.11
C ALA A 52 6.51 7.55 9.14
N HIS A 53 5.72 7.59 10.21
CA HIS A 53 5.82 8.62 11.25
C HIS A 53 7.24 8.66 11.86
N PRO A 54 7.95 9.81 11.83
CA PRO A 54 9.38 9.88 12.18
C PRO A 54 9.72 9.30 13.55
N HIS A 55 8.93 9.63 14.57
CA HIS A 55 9.16 9.13 15.93
C HIS A 55 8.99 7.60 16.05
N LEU A 56 8.05 7.01 15.29
CA LEU A 56 7.81 5.57 15.33
C LEU A 56 8.93 4.83 14.60
N VAL A 57 9.38 5.36 13.46
CA VAL A 57 10.50 4.82 12.70
C VAL A 57 11.79 4.86 13.53
N GLU A 58 12.12 6.01 14.13
CA GLU A 58 13.28 6.17 15.02
C GLU A 58 13.26 5.18 16.19
N THR A 59 12.08 4.86 16.73
CA THR A 59 11.95 3.94 17.86
C THR A 59 12.12 2.46 17.47
N LEU A 60 11.85 2.09 16.22
CA LEU A 60 11.83 0.69 15.75
C LEU A 60 13.17 0.23 15.15
N GLN A 61 14.03 1.16 14.72
CA GLN A 61 15.26 0.89 13.94
C GLN A 61 16.51 0.92 14.83
#